data_AF-A0A4R3X2U3-F1
#
_entry.id   AF-A0A4R3X2U3-F1
#
_cell.length_a   1.000
_cell.length_b   1.000
_cell.length_c   1.000
_cell.angle_alpha   90.00
_cell.angle_beta   90.00
_cell.angle_gamma   90.00
#
_symmetry.space_group_name_H-M   'P 1'
#
loop_
_entity.id
_entity.type
_entity.pdbx_description
1 polymer ?
#
loop_
_entity_poly.entity_id
_entity_poly.type
_entity_poly.pdbx_seq_one_letter_code
_entity_poly.pdbx_strand_id
1 'polypeptide(L)' 'MTKGYYEVRKNEKLGHWLLTHIGMGWMTPMGKFKKRKEAILRARVFAGRRGKVVVA' A
#
# COMPACT_ATOMS: atom_id res chain seq x y z
N MET A 1 -17.42 2.90 10.75
CA MET A 1 -16.82 3.21 9.44
C MET A 1 -15.41 2.66 9.39
N THR A 2 -15.20 1.54 8.70
CA THR A 2 -13.86 1.00 8.46
C THR A 2 -13.11 1.99 7.57
N LYS A 3 -12.24 2.81 8.20
CA LYS A 3 -11.31 3.65 7.45
C LYS A 3 -10.46 2.72 6.59
N GLY A 4 -10.34 3.03 5.31
CA GLY A 4 -9.53 2.25 4.38
C GLY A 4 -8.09 2.06 4.86
N TYR A 5 -7.40 1.08 4.31
CA TYR A 5 -6.00 0.78 4.64
C TYR A 5 -5.13 0.75 3.39
N TYR A 6 -3.84 0.94 3.60
CA TYR A 6 -2.84 0.86 2.54
C TYR A 6 -2.21 -0.52 2.58
N GLU A 7 -2.34 -1.28 1.51
CA GLU A 7 -1.71 -2.57 1.34
C GLU A 7 -0.44 -2.43 0.49
N VAL A 8 0.65 -3.01 0.99
CA VAL A 8 1.90 -3.16 0.27
C VAL A 8 2.12 -4.64 0.00
N ARG A 9 2.10 -5.05 -1.27
CA ARG A 9 2.24 -6.46 -1.67
C ARG A 9 3.37 -6.66 -2.66
N LYS A 10 4.13 -7.74 -2.54
CA LYS A 10 5.10 -8.14 -3.56
C LYS A 10 4.39 -8.71 -4.79
N ASN A 11 4.63 -8.13 -5.96
CA ASN A 11 4.28 -8.72 -7.24
C ASN A 11 5.39 -9.68 -7.67
N GLU A 12 5.13 -10.97 -7.52
CA GLU A 12 6.12 -12.02 -7.81
C GLU A 12 6.50 -12.10 -9.29
N LYS A 13 5.61 -11.70 -10.20
CA LYS A 13 5.89 -11.74 -11.65
C LYS A 13 6.87 -10.64 -12.09
N LEU A 14 6.85 -9.49 -11.43
CA LEU A 14 7.64 -8.31 -11.82
C LEU A 14 8.75 -7.96 -10.82
N GLY A 15 8.83 -8.65 -9.68
CA GLY A 15 9.77 -8.33 -8.60
C GLY A 15 9.52 -6.96 -7.92
N HIS A 16 8.42 -6.30 -8.26
CA HIS A 16 8.06 -4.98 -7.72
C HIS A 16 7.11 -5.10 -6.53
N TRP A 17 7.16 -4.12 -5.62
CA TRP A 17 6.22 -3.92 -4.53
C TRP A 17 5.10 -2.99 -4.97
N LEU A 18 3.87 -3.46 -4.92
CA LEU A 18 2.68 -2.70 -5.25
C LEU A 18 2.16 -2.03 -3.98
N LEU A 19 1.78 -0.76 -4.10
CA LEU A 19 1.03 -0.05 -3.07
C LEU A 19 -0.39 0.14 -3.56
N THR A 20 -1.36 -0.22 -2.73
CA THR A 20 -2.77 -0.09 -3.06
C THR A 20 -3.54 0.41 -1.85
N HIS A 21 -4.47 1.34 -2.06
CA HIS A 21 -5.39 1.77 -1.03
C HIS A 21 -6.70 0.98 -1.15
N ILE A 22 -7.09 0.31 -0.09
CA ILE A 22 -8.30 -0.52 0.00
C ILE A 22 -9.30 0.22 0.89
N GLY A 23 -10.34 0.80 0.28
CA GLY A 23 -11.41 1.55 0.93
C GLY A 23 -12.75 0.80 0.92
N MET A 24 -13.85 1.48 1.27
CA MET A 24 -15.21 0.90 1.25
C MET A 24 -15.64 0.58 -0.18
N GLY A 25 -15.32 -0.63 -0.65
CA GLY A 25 -15.77 -1.19 -1.93
C GLY A 25 -14.88 -0.90 -3.14
N TRP A 26 -13.80 -0.14 -2.96
CA TRP A 26 -12.86 0.18 -4.05
C TRP A 26 -11.41 -0.05 -3.66
N MET A 27 -10.65 -0.50 -4.67
CA MET A 27 -9.22 -0.73 -4.60
C MET A 27 -8.53 0.24 -5.56
N THR A 28 -7.71 1.14 -5.03
CA THR A 28 -7.02 2.18 -5.82
C THR A 28 -5.52 1.89 -5.87
N PRO A 29 -4.97 1.48 -7.02
CA PRO A 29 -3.54 1.30 -7.19
C PRO A 29 -2.83 2.64 -7.06
N MET A 30 -1.86 2.75 -6.16
CA MET A 30 -1.14 4.02 -5.92
C MET A 30 0.28 4.02 -6.46
N GLY A 31 0.86 2.86 -6.74
CA GLY A 31 2.18 2.81 -7.35
C GLY A 31 2.82 1.42 -7.32
N LYS A 32 3.95 1.33 -8.02
CA LYS A 32 4.83 0.16 -8.06
C LYS A 32 6.24 0.61 -7.73
N PHE A 33 6.93 -0.12 -6.86
CA PHE A 33 8.24 0.24 -6.33
C PHE A 33 9.20 -0.92 -6.46
N LYS A 34 10.48 -0.65 -6.70
CA LYS A 34 11.49 -1.72 -6.78
C LYS A 34 11.88 -2.26 -5.40
N LYS A 35 11.86 -1.40 -4.38
CA LYS A 35 12.30 -1.74 -3.02
C LYS A 35 11.12 -1.77 -2.04
N ARG A 36 11.07 -2.79 -1.18
CA ARG A 36 10.05 -2.94 -0.13
C ARG A 36 9.96 -1.70 0.77
N LYS A 37 11.14 -1.23 1.21
CA LYS A 37 11.25 -0.08 2.12
C LYS A 37 10.62 1.18 1.53
N GLU A 38 10.76 1.39 0.23
CA GLU A 38 10.21 2.56 -0.46
C GLU A 38 8.67 2.50 -0.51
N ALA A 39 8.11 1.34 -0.85
CA ALA A 39 6.66 1.12 -0.85
C ALA A 39 6.05 1.34 0.54
N ILE A 40 6.69 0.80 1.59
CA ILE A 40 6.24 0.98 2.99
C ILE A 40 6.33 2.45 3.40
N LEU A 41 7.40 3.15 3.05
CA LEU A 41 7.59 4.54 3.43
C LEU A 41 6.52 5.43 2.78
N ARG A 42 6.26 5.22 1.48
CA ARG A 42 5.15 5.86 0.76
C ARG A 42 3.80 5.54 1.40
N ALA A 43 3.54 4.27 1.71
CA ALA A 43 2.30 3.85 2.37
C ALA A 43 2.08 4.56 3.71
N ARG A 44 3.13 4.71 4.53
CA ARG A 44 3.06 5.42 5.82
C ARG A 44 2.83 6.92 5.64
N VAL A 45 3.45 7.53 4.63
CA VAL A 45 3.22 8.94 4.29
C VAL A 45 1.75 9.16 3.90
N PHE A 46 1.19 8.30 3.04
CA PHE A 46 -0.22 8.41 2.64
C PHE A 46 -1.20 8.09 3.78
N ALA A 47 -0.89 7.08 4.59
CA ALA A 47 -1.68 6.71 5.77
C ALA A 47 -1.71 7.82 6.84
N GLY A 48 -0.68 8.66 6.88
CA GLY A 48 -0.52 9.68 7.91
C GLY A 48 -0.43 9.08 9.32
N ARG A 49 -0.76 9.87 10.34
CA ARG A 49 -0.51 9.54 11.75
C ARG A 49 -1.42 8.43 12.32
N ARG A 50 -2.57 8.16 11.71
CA ARG A 50 -3.59 7.20 12.18
C ARG A 50 -4.02 6.18 11.13
N GLY A 51 -3.42 6.19 9.94
CA GLY A 51 -3.79 5.24 8.88
C GLY A 51 -3.15 3.87 9.11
N LYS A 52 -3.83 2.83 8.63
CA LYS A 52 -3.37 1.44 8.73
C LYS A 52 -2.58 1.08 7.48
N VAL A 53 -1.39 0.53 7.66
CA VAL A 53 -0.58 -0.06 6.59
C VAL A 53 -0.47 -1.56 6.83
N VAL A 54 -0.80 -2.35 5.82
CA VAL A 54 -0.66 -3.81 5.80
C VAL A 54 0.42 -4.17 4.80
N VAL A 55 1.33 -5.07 5.18
CA VAL A 55 2.39 -5.54 4.29
C VAL A 55 2.20 -7.04 4.10
N ALA A 56 1.86 -7.43 2.87
CA ALA A 56 1.56 -8.80 2.46
C ALA A 56 2.64 -9.38 1.53
#